data_AF-A0A9C9GLW8-F1
#
_entry.id   AF-A0A9C9GLW8-F1
#
_cell.length_a   1.000
_cell.length_b   1.000
_cell.length_c   1.000
_cell.angle_alpha   90.00
_cell.angle_beta   90.00
_cell.angle_gamma   90.00
#
_symmetry.space_group_name_H-M   'P 1'
#
loop_
_entity.id
_entity.type
_entity.pdbx_description
1 polymer ?
#
loop_
_entity_poly.entity_id
_entity_poly.type
_entity_poly.pdbx_seq_one_letter_code
_entity_poly.pdbx_strand_id
1 'polypeptide(L)'
;VMKKCTLCVDRIYNEALPEAERKPACVLACPTNARLFGDVHDPDSHVSELIRDEGGYQLMPEWGTKPSNHYLPRRKNKITIHKDELIRVDNPLNKEQKKHHEPVDAPTLDDNSFI
;
A
#
# COMPACT_ATOMS: atom_id res chain seq x y z
N VAL A 1 -8.26 -28.76 6.07
CA VAL A 1 -8.76 -28.05 4.88
C VAL A 1 -7.94 -26.77 4.69
N MET A 2 -7.35 -26.56 3.51
CA MET A 2 -6.55 -25.36 3.22
C MET A 2 -7.46 -24.19 2.80
N LYS A 3 -7.14 -22.97 3.22
CA LYS A 3 -7.89 -21.74 2.86
C LYS A 3 -6.97 -20.73 2.20
N LYS A 4 -7.50 -19.93 1.28
CA LYS A 4 -6.79 -18.82 0.61
C LYS A 4 -7.77 -17.70 0.27
N CYS A 5 -7.24 -16.56 -0.16
CA CYS A 5 -8.07 -15.51 -0.76
C CYS A 5 -8.72 -16.01 -2.06
N THR A 6 -10.03 -15.81 -2.16
CA THR A 6 -10.85 -16.13 -3.34
C THR A 6 -11.39 -14.87 -4.01
N LEU A 7 -10.84 -13.69 -3.68
CA LEU A 7 -11.34 -12.38 -4.13
C LEU A 7 -12.84 -12.18 -3.84
N CYS A 8 -13.31 -12.73 -2.72
CA CYS A 8 -14.71 -12.69 -2.29
C CYS A 8 -15.66 -13.18 -3.40
N VAL A 9 -15.34 -14.32 -4.00
CA VAL A 9 -16.13 -14.97 -5.07
C VAL A 9 -17.63 -15.07 -4.72
N ASP A 10 -17.94 -15.30 -3.46
CA ASP A 10 -19.30 -15.38 -2.90
C ASP A 10 -20.04 -14.04 -2.94
N ARG A 11 -19.31 -12.92 -2.90
CA ARG A 11 -19.88 -11.57 -2.85
C ARG A 11 -19.95 -10.93 -4.23
N ILE A 12 -18.94 -11.14 -5.08
CA ILE A 12 -18.89 -10.54 -6.42
C ILE A 12 -20.00 -11.06 -7.35
N TYR A 13 -20.38 -12.33 -7.21
CA TYR A 13 -21.44 -12.97 -8.00
C TYR A 13 -22.81 -12.94 -7.33
N ASN A 14 -22.94 -12.32 -6.15
CA ASN A 14 -24.21 -12.26 -5.44
C ASN A 14 -25.09 -11.14 -6.02
N GLU A 15 -26.06 -11.53 -6.83
CA GLU A 15 -26.98 -10.59 -7.46
C GLU A 15 -27.93 -9.88 -6.49
N ALA A 16 -28.13 -10.43 -5.29
CA ALA A 16 -28.95 -9.79 -4.25
C ALA A 16 -28.28 -8.55 -3.65
N LEU A 17 -26.97 -8.38 -3.83
CA LEU A 17 -26.26 -7.16 -3.44
C LEU A 17 -26.35 -6.11 -4.56
N PRO A 18 -26.47 -4.81 -4.22
CA PRO A 18 -26.29 -3.74 -5.19
C PRO A 18 -24.95 -3.85 -5.90
N GLU A 19 -24.89 -3.49 -7.18
CA GLU A 19 -23.66 -3.62 -7.98
C GLU A 19 -22.46 -2.87 -7.35
N ALA A 20 -22.70 -1.67 -6.80
CA ALA A 20 -21.69 -0.90 -6.09
C ALA A 20 -21.05 -1.64 -4.91
N GLU A 21 -21.79 -2.59 -4.33
CA GLU A 21 -21.40 -3.40 -3.19
C GLU A 21 -20.82 -4.76 -3.57
N ARG A 22 -20.93 -5.21 -4.83
CA ARG A 22 -20.35 -6.47 -5.35
C ARG A 22 -18.83 -6.37 -5.53
N LYS A 23 -18.14 -6.01 -4.44
CA LYS A 23 -16.69 -5.83 -4.35
C LYS A 23 -16.13 -6.63 -3.18
N PRO A 24 -14.83 -6.99 -3.21
CA PRO A 24 -14.21 -7.68 -2.10
C PRO A 24 -14.32 -6.93 -0.77
N ALA A 25 -14.54 -7.66 0.32
CA ALA A 25 -14.66 -7.08 1.65
C ALA A 25 -13.42 -6.25 2.04
N CYS A 26 -12.23 -6.67 1.63
CA CYS A 26 -10.98 -5.96 1.91
C CYS A 26 -10.82 -4.63 1.14
N VAL A 27 -11.59 -4.43 0.06
CA VAL A 27 -11.67 -3.17 -0.70
C VAL A 27 -12.64 -2.22 0.00
N LEU A 28 -13.85 -2.70 0.32
CA LEU A 28 -14.86 -1.91 1.01
C LEU A 28 -14.43 -1.46 2.41
N ALA A 29 -13.67 -2.30 3.11
CA ALA A 29 -13.19 -2.00 4.46
C ALA A 29 -12.01 -1.00 4.48
N CYS A 30 -11.41 -0.66 3.33
CA CYS A 30 -10.20 0.15 3.31
C CYS A 30 -10.55 1.65 3.34
N PRO A 31 -10.27 2.39 4.43
CA PRO A 31 -10.64 3.80 4.51
C PRO A 31 -9.80 4.69 3.59
N THR A 32 -8.58 4.25 3.26
CA THR A 32 -7.62 5.00 2.42
C THR A 32 -7.68 4.62 0.95
N ASN A 33 -8.59 3.71 0.55
CA ASN A 33 -8.68 3.18 -0.82
C ASN A 33 -7.37 2.58 -1.35
N ALA A 34 -6.56 1.98 -0.47
CA ALA A 34 -5.30 1.34 -0.86
C ALA A 34 -5.48 0.07 -1.73
N ARG A 35 -6.69 -0.49 -1.76
CA ARG A 35 -7.02 -1.66 -2.57
C ARG A 35 -8.14 -1.29 -3.52
N LEU A 36 -7.94 -1.62 -4.79
CA LEU A 36 -8.87 -1.37 -5.88
C LEU A 36 -9.20 -2.70 -6.55
N PHE A 37 -10.39 -2.80 -7.13
CA PHE A 37 -10.88 -4.02 -7.74
C PHE A 37 -11.64 -3.71 -9.03
N GLY A 38 -11.39 -4.51 -10.06
CA GLY A 38 -11.93 -4.38 -11.40
C GLY A 38 -11.31 -5.43 -12.34
N ASP A 39 -11.71 -5.41 -13.60
CA ASP A 39 -11.18 -6.33 -14.61
C ASP A 39 -9.87 -5.79 -15.19
N VAL A 40 -8.78 -6.54 -15.04
CA VAL A 40 -7.45 -6.20 -15.56
C VAL A 40 -7.30 -6.48 -17.06
N HIS A 41 -8.27 -7.17 -17.67
CA HIS A 41 -8.30 -7.45 -19.10
C HIS A 41 -9.11 -6.40 -19.89
N ASP A 42 -9.98 -5.67 -19.21
CA ASP A 42 -10.69 -4.53 -19.77
C ASP A 42 -9.79 -3.27 -19.69
N PRO A 43 -9.33 -2.73 -20.83
CA PRO A 43 -8.44 -1.57 -20.84
C PRO A 43 -9.10 -0.28 -20.32
N ASP A 44 -10.43 -0.21 -20.36
CA ASP A 44 -11.21 0.96 -19.92
C ASP A 44 -11.62 0.85 -18.43
N SER A 45 -11.18 -0.22 -17.74
CA SER A 45 -11.43 -0.38 -16.32
C SER A 45 -10.52 0.54 -15.49
N HIS A 46 -11.06 1.09 -14.40
CA HIS A 46 -10.31 1.95 -13.49
C HIS A 46 -9.01 1.33 -12.96
N VAL A 47 -8.98 0.00 -12.76
CA VAL A 47 -7.74 -0.68 -12.33
C VAL A 47 -6.73 -0.79 -13.46
N SER A 48 -7.16 -1.04 -14.70
CA SER A 48 -6.29 -1.10 -15.86
C SER A 48 -5.67 0.26 -16.18
N GLU A 49 -6.46 1.33 -16.11
CA GLU A 49 -5.99 2.71 -16.24
C GLU A 49 -4.90 3.02 -15.21
N LEU A 50 -5.15 2.73 -13.93
CA LEU A 50 -4.16 2.98 -12.86
C LEU A 50 -2.89 2.15 -12.99
N ILE A 51 -3.00 0.88 -13.38
CA ILE A 51 -1.82 0.03 -13.62
C ILE A 51 -0.97 0.63 -14.74
N ARG A 52 -1.59 1.08 -15.83
CA ARG A 52 -0.89 1.69 -16.97
C ARG A 52 -0.28 3.05 -16.60
N ASP A 53 -1.04 3.90 -15.94
CA ASP A 53 -0.70 5.31 -15.77
C ASP A 53 0.18 5.58 -14.55
N GLU A 54 0.06 4.78 -13.48
CA GLU A 54 0.86 4.92 -12.26
C GLU A 54 2.04 3.93 -12.15
N GLY A 55 2.27 3.11 -13.18
CA GLY A 55 3.41 2.17 -13.21
C GLY A 55 3.19 0.93 -12.35
N GLY A 56 1.98 0.36 -12.41
CA GLY A 56 1.63 -0.87 -11.69
C GLY A 56 2.47 -2.07 -12.14
N TYR A 57 2.88 -2.91 -11.18
CA TYR A 57 3.74 -4.06 -11.44
C TYR A 57 3.25 -5.34 -10.75
N GLN A 58 3.64 -6.50 -11.27
CA GLN A 58 3.39 -7.80 -10.65
C GLN A 58 4.54 -8.17 -9.71
N LEU A 59 4.21 -8.83 -8.60
CA LEU A 59 5.24 -9.38 -7.71
C LEU A 59 5.91 -10.60 -8.34
N MET A 60 7.23 -10.67 -8.15
CA MET A 60 8.06 -11.81 -8.54
C MET A 60 7.89 -12.21 -10.03
N PRO A 61 8.09 -11.27 -10.97
CA PRO A 61 7.90 -11.54 -12.39
C PRO A 61 8.83 -12.66 -12.93
N GLU A 62 9.96 -12.90 -12.27
CA GLU A 62 10.93 -13.95 -12.62
C GLU A 62 10.36 -15.38 -12.55
N TRP A 63 9.24 -15.58 -11.86
CA TRP A 63 8.57 -16.89 -11.74
C TRP A 63 7.53 -17.14 -12.84
N GLY A 64 7.21 -16.15 -13.67
CA GLY A 64 6.28 -16.31 -14.79
C GLY A 64 4.83 -16.65 -14.39
N THR A 65 4.45 -16.46 -13.12
CA THR A 65 3.15 -16.87 -12.56
C THR A 65 1.98 -15.98 -12.98
N LYS A 66 2.26 -14.80 -13.55
CA LYS A 66 1.26 -13.83 -14.06
C LYS A 66 0.10 -13.60 -13.07
N PRO A 67 0.39 -13.17 -11.82
CA PRO A 67 -0.63 -13.01 -10.81
C PRO A 67 -1.64 -11.93 -11.17
N SER A 68 -2.92 -12.12 -10.84
CA SER A 68 -3.97 -11.12 -11.08
C SER A 68 -3.82 -9.85 -10.22
N ASN A 69 -3.03 -9.91 -9.14
CA ASN A 69 -2.81 -8.78 -8.27
C ASN A 69 -1.63 -7.93 -8.77
N HIS A 70 -1.88 -6.63 -8.96
CA HIS A 70 -0.87 -5.64 -9.30
C HIS A 70 -0.67 -4.67 -8.13
N TYR A 71 0.55 -4.16 -8.00
CA TYR A 71 0.96 -3.22 -6.97
C TYR A 71 1.35 -1.89 -7.59
N LEU A 72 0.99 -0.79 -6.96
CA LEU A 72 1.41 0.54 -7.37
C LEU A 72 2.70 0.94 -6.62
N PRO A 73 3.63 1.65 -7.28
CA PRO A 73 4.86 2.08 -6.66
C PRO A 73 4.59 3.08 -5.53
N ARG A 74 5.39 3.00 -4.46
CA ARG A 74 5.29 3.96 -3.35
C ARG A 74 5.70 5.35 -3.83
N ARG A 75 4.77 6.30 -3.79
CA ARG A 75 5.07 7.73 -3.98
C ARG A 75 5.87 8.24 -2.77
N LYS A 76 7.10 8.72 -2.99
CA LYS A 76 7.90 9.37 -1.94
C LYS A 76 7.39 10.81 -1.77
N ASN A 77 6.79 11.10 -0.62
CA ASN A 77 6.46 12.48 -0.25
C ASN A 77 7.70 13.16 0.34
N LYS A 78 8.12 14.29 -0.24
CA LYS A 78 9.18 15.12 0.33
C LYS A 78 8.54 16.13 1.27
N ILE A 79 8.85 16.02 2.55
CA ILE A 79 8.42 16.98 3.57
C ILE A 79 9.58 17.94 3.81
N THR A 80 9.30 19.25 3.81
CA THR A 80 10.27 20.25 4.25
C THR A 80 10.08 20.43 5.76
N ILE A 81 11.06 20.00 6.55
CA ILE A 81 11.02 20.15 8.01
C ILE A 81 11.67 21.49 8.35
N HIS A 82 10.93 22.39 9.00
CA HIS A 82 11.49 23.63 9.52
C HIS A 82 12.26 23.36 10.82
N LYS A 83 13.26 24.20 11.14
CA LYS A 83 14.16 23.96 12.28
C LYS A 83 13.44 23.93 13.63
N ASP A 84 12.36 24.70 13.75
CA ASP A 84 11.45 24.76 14.89
C ASP A 84 10.63 23.48 15.06
N GLU A 85 10.41 22.70 13.99
CA GLU A 85 9.69 21.42 14.03
C GLU A 85 10.60 20.22 14.35
N LEU A 86 11.93 20.38 14.30
CA LEU A 86 12.89 19.32 14.63
C LEU A 86 12.77 18.86 16.08
N ILE A 87 12.32 19.75 16.98
CA ILE A 87 12.23 19.49 18.40
C ILE A 87 10.78 19.50 18.82
N ARG A 88 10.22 18.30 19.04
CA ARG A 88 8.96 18.18 19.79
C ARG A 88 9.22 18.55 21.24
N VAL A 89 8.86 19.79 21.61
CA VAL A 89 8.93 20.32 22.98
C VAL A 89 8.16 19.43 23.96
N ASP A 90 7.06 18.83 23.49
CA ASP A 90 6.20 17.96 24.28
C ASP A 90 6.57 16.48 24.27
N ASN A 91 7.71 16.09 23.70
CA ASN A 91 8.15 14.69 23.72
C ASN A 91 8.34 14.20 25.17
N PRO A 92 7.55 13.23 25.66
CA PRO A 92 7.66 12.72 27.03
C PRO A 92 9.05 12.13 27.32
N LEU A 93 9.72 11.54 26.32
CA LEU A 93 11.08 11.00 26.46
C LEU A 93 12.14 12.09 26.62
N ASN A 94 11.92 13.28 26.04
CA ASN A 94 12.77 14.46 26.29
C ASN A 94 12.58 14.97 27.72
N LYS A 95 11.34 14.95 28.23
CA LYS A 95 11.01 15.36 29.62
C LYS A 95 11.64 14.41 30.64
N GLU A 96 11.72 13.12 30.33
CA GLU A 96 12.33 12.09 31.19
C GLU A 96 13.84 11.85 30.94
N GLN A 97 14.48 12.57 30.02
CA GLN A 97 15.90 12.43 29.66
C GLN A 97 16.33 11.00 29.26
N LYS A 98 15.41 10.16 28.80
CA LYS A 98 15.69 8.80 28.29
C LYS A 98 15.83 8.84 26.77
N LYS A 99 16.98 9.32 26.26
CA LYS A 99 17.27 9.24 24.83
C LYS A 99 18.04 7.97 24.52
N HIS A 100 17.35 7.00 23.94
CA HIS A 100 17.96 5.92 23.16
C HIS A 100 17.85 6.31 21.68
N HIS A 101 18.63 7.29 21.24
CA HIS A 101 18.75 7.55 19.81
C HIS A 101 20.22 7.42 19.42
N GLU A 102 20.46 6.58 18.43
CA GLU A 102 21.72 6.51 17.70
C GLU A 102 22.06 7.91 17.13
N PRO A 103 23.35 8.19 16.86
CA PRO A 103 23.76 9.43 16.22
C PRO A 103 22.97 9.71 14.93
N VAL A 104 22.68 10.97 14.66
CA VAL A 104 21.90 11.41 13.47
C VAL A 104 22.58 10.98 12.15
N ASP A 105 23.89 10.79 12.19
CA ASP A 105 24.73 10.37 11.05
C ASP A 105 24.90 8.85 10.97
N ALA A 106 24.21 8.06 11.80
CA ALA A 106 24.27 6.62 11.72
C ALA A 106 23.54 6.14 10.45
N PRO A 107 24.12 5.18 9.70
CA PRO A 107 23.49 4.66 8.50
C PRO A 107 22.13 4.04 8.84
N THR A 108 21.09 4.49 8.13
CA THR A 108 19.74 3.96 8.28
C THR A 108 19.59 2.66 7.49
N LEU A 109 18.57 1.86 7.83
CA LEU A 109 18.25 0.65 7.06
C LEU A 109 17.95 0.95 5.58
N ASP A 110 17.54 2.18 5.27
CA ASP A 110 17.28 2.65 3.91
C ASP A 110 18.58 2.97 3.14
N ASP A 111 19.66 3.33 3.83
CA ASP A 111 20.97 3.62 3.21
C ASP A 111 21.71 2.35 2.77
N ASN A 112 21.39 1.20 3.38
CA ASN A 112 21.95 -0.11 3.03
C ASN A 112 21.14 -0.86 1.95
N SER A 113 20.13 -0.23 1.34
CA SER A 113 19.26 -0.86 0.33
C SER A 113 19.85 -0.90 -1.10
N PHE A 114 21.14 -0.62 -1.26
CA PHE A 114 21.89 -0.65 -2.52
C PHE A 114 23.02 -1.68 -2.56
N ILE A 115 22.81 -2.87 -1.99
CA ILE A 115 23.57 -4.08 -2.32
C ILE A 115 22.60 -5.16 -2.78
#